data_AF-A0A840DNQ8-F1
#
_entry.id   AF-A0A840DNQ8-F1
#
_cell.length_a   1.000
_cell.length_b   1.000
_cell.length_c   1.000
_cell.angle_alpha   90.00
_cell.angle_beta   90.00
_cell.angle_gamma   90.00
#
_symmetry.space_group_name_H-M   'P 1'
#
loop_
_entity.id
_entity.type
_entity.pdbx_description
1 polymer ?
#
loop_
_entity_poly.entity_id
_entity_poly.type
_entity_poly.pdbx_seq_one_letter_code
_entity_poly.pdbx_strand_id
1 'polypeptide(L)'
;MTGETKKQQELEEKLKWYEEHLRLLQHKRFGVSSEKTLPGQLELFNEVEHEANLDLPEPTVESITYQRRRKKRGHREAMLENLPVETVEYRLSDEEQVCSCCGGTLHEMSTEVRQELVYIPAE
;
A
#
# COMPACT_ATOMS: atom_id res chain seq x y z
N MET A 1 -13.75 3.59 46.52
CA MET A 1 -12.79 2.62 45.95
C MET A 1 -12.74 2.60 44.43
N THR A 2 -13.86 2.68 43.69
CA THR A 2 -13.84 2.55 42.21
C THR A 2 -13.51 3.83 41.43
N GLY A 3 -13.66 5.00 42.03
CA GLY A 3 -13.34 6.28 41.38
C GLY A 3 -11.86 6.64 41.38
N GLU A 4 -11.13 6.23 42.42
CA GLU A 4 -9.69 6.48 42.56
C GLU A 4 -8.89 5.62 41.58
N THR A 5 -9.28 4.36 41.41
CA THR A 5 -8.66 3.45 40.45
C THR A 5 -8.87 3.91 39.01
N LYS A 6 -10.06 4.44 38.67
CA LYS A 6 -10.32 5.05 37.35
C LYS A 6 -9.44 6.27 37.10
N LYS A 7 -9.31 7.16 38.09
CA LYS A 7 -8.41 8.31 37.99
C LYS A 7 -6.95 7.91 37.84
N GLN A 8 -6.50 6.86 38.54
CA GLN A 8 -5.15 6.32 38.36
C GLN A 8 -4.94 5.80 36.94
N GLN A 9 -5.90 5.05 36.40
CA GLN A 9 -5.84 4.57 35.02
C GLN A 9 -5.78 5.72 34.00
N GLU A 10 -6.64 6.73 34.13
CA GLU A 10 -6.62 7.91 33.25
C GLU A 10 -5.29 8.69 33.31
N LEU A 11 -4.68 8.77 34.49
CA LEU A 11 -3.38 9.42 34.66
C LEU A 11 -2.25 8.60 34.05
N GLU A 12 -2.28 7.27 34.21
CA GLU A 12 -1.32 6.35 33.60
C GLU A 12 -1.40 6.38 32.07
N GLU A 13 -2.60 6.42 31.50
CA GLU A 13 -2.81 6.55 30.05
C GLU A 13 -2.23 7.86 29.53
N LYS A 14 -2.48 8.98 30.23
CA LYS A 14 -1.91 10.28 29.86
C LYS A 14 -0.39 10.28 29.94
N LEU A 15 0.19 9.68 30.97
CA LEU A 15 1.65 9.56 31.11
C LEU A 15 2.26 8.78 29.94
N LYS A 16 1.69 7.61 29.61
CA LYS A 16 2.12 6.82 28.45
C LYS A 16 2.05 7.61 27.16
N TRP A 17 0.94 8.33 26.94
CA TRP A 17 0.77 9.16 25.74
C TRP A 17 1.83 10.26 25.62
N TYR A 18 2.16 10.94 26.73
CA TYR A 18 3.21 11.95 26.76
C TYR A 18 4.61 11.35 26.55
N GLU A 19 4.90 10.19 27.14
CA GLU A 19 6.16 9.48 26.96
C GLU A 19 6.38 9.07 25.50
N GLU A 20 5.34 8.55 24.84
CA GLU A 20 5.37 8.20 23.41
C GLU A 20 5.62 9.43 22.54
N HIS A 21 4.92 10.53 22.81
CA HIS A 21 5.14 11.80 22.12
C HIS A 21 6.58 12.31 22.29
N LEU A 22 7.11 12.26 23.52
CA LEU A 22 8.49 12.66 23.80
C LEU A 22 9.50 11.78 23.06
N ARG A 23 9.28 10.46 23.04
CA ARG A 23 10.14 9.53 22.30
C ARG A 23 10.12 9.85 20.80
N LEU A 24 8.94 10.11 20.24
CA LEU A 24 8.79 10.48 18.82
C LEU A 24 9.49 11.80 18.49
N LEU A 25 9.34 12.81 19.35
CA LEU A 25 10.02 14.11 19.19
C LEU A 25 11.54 13.99 19.31
N GLN A 26 12.04 13.20 20.26
CA GLN A 26 13.47 12.92 20.39
C GLN A 26 14.00 12.19 19.15
N HIS A 27 13.27 11.19 18.65
CA HIS A 27 13.63 10.49 17.42
C HIS A 27 13.64 11.42 16.21
N LYS A 28 12.69 12.34 16.09
CA LYS A 28 12.71 13.35 15.00
C LYS A 28 13.87 14.33 15.13
N ARG A 29 14.25 14.71 16.35
CA ARG A 29 15.28 15.75 16.59
C ARG A 29 16.70 15.20 16.56
N PHE A 30 16.91 14.00 17.09
CA PHE A 30 18.23 13.39 17.29
C PHE A 30 18.41 12.08 16.54
N GLY A 31 17.33 11.48 16.04
CA GLY A 31 17.42 10.34 15.12
C GLY A 31 17.98 10.79 13.77
N VAL A 32 18.55 9.84 13.04
CA VAL A 32 19.02 10.04 11.69
C VAL A 32 17.84 10.45 10.80
N SER A 33 17.79 11.73 10.46
CA SER A 33 16.72 12.35 9.67
C SER A 33 16.86 12.08 8.17
N SER A 34 17.96 11.46 7.73
CA SER A 34 18.28 11.29 6.32
C SER A 34 18.52 9.83 5.96
N GLU A 35 17.82 9.41 4.90
CA GLU A 35 18.44 8.50 3.93
C GLU A 35 19.77 9.15 3.50
N LYS A 36 20.88 8.43 3.63
CA LYS A 36 22.18 8.95 3.22
C LYS A 36 22.16 9.08 1.71
N THR A 37 22.06 10.30 1.19
CA THR A 37 22.28 10.56 -0.22
C THR A 37 23.73 10.23 -0.54
N LEU A 38 23.93 9.15 -1.29
CA LEU A 38 25.27 8.77 -1.73
C LEU A 38 25.77 9.83 -2.74
N PRO A 39 27.09 10.13 -2.77
CA PRO A 39 27.66 10.95 -3.82
C PRO A 39 27.25 10.39 -5.19
N GLY A 40 26.68 11.21 -6.06
CA GLY A 40 26.19 10.80 -7.39
C GLY A 40 24.74 10.27 -7.44
N GLN A 41 24.02 10.11 -6.31
CA GLN A 41 22.62 9.66 -6.33
C GLN A 41 21.69 10.64 -7.07
N LEU A 42 22.00 11.95 -7.02
CA LEU A 42 21.26 12.97 -7.75
C LEU A 42 21.56 12.95 -9.26
N GLU A 43 22.68 12.36 -9.67
CA GLU A 43 23.15 12.30 -11.07
C GLU A 43 22.67 11.02 -11.78
N LEU A 44 22.03 10.09 -11.07
CA LEU A 44 21.61 8.78 -11.58
C LEU A 44 20.62 8.85 -12.76
N PHE A 45 19.98 10.00 -12.99
CA PHE A 45 18.98 10.19 -14.05
C PHE A 45 19.23 11.49 -14.85
N ASN A 46 20.47 11.98 -14.86
CA ASN A 46 20.84 13.25 -15.50
C ASN A 46 21.49 13.06 -16.87
N GLU A 47 21.29 11.89 -17.51
CA GLU A 47 21.93 11.57 -18.79
C GLU A 47 21.46 12.50 -19.90
N VAL A 48 20.17 12.87 -19.89
CA VAL A 48 19.56 13.72 -20.92
C VAL A 48 20.15 15.13 -20.89
N GLU A 49 20.28 15.73 -19.72
CA GLU A 49 20.86 17.06 -19.53
C GLU A 49 22.36 17.06 -19.80
N HIS A 50 23.07 15.99 -19.45
CA HIS A 50 24.51 15.86 -19.71
C HIS A 50 24.83 15.71 -21.20
N GLU A 51 23.98 15.00 -21.95
CA GLU A 51 24.13 14.80 -23.40
C GLU A 51 23.42 15.88 -24.24
N ALA A 52 22.69 16.80 -23.61
CA ALA A 52 21.95 17.85 -24.31
C ALA A 52 22.89 18.82 -25.03
N ASN A 53 22.63 19.01 -26.32
CA ASN A 53 23.29 20.04 -27.12
C ASN A 53 22.45 21.33 -27.11
N LEU A 54 22.88 22.33 -26.36
CA LEU A 54 22.19 23.61 -26.19
C LEU A 54 22.15 24.48 -27.45
N ASP A 55 22.98 24.16 -28.46
CA ASP A 55 23.02 24.89 -29.73
C ASP A 55 21.91 24.43 -30.70
N LEU A 56 21.24 23.31 -30.41
CA LEU A 56 20.14 22.79 -31.22
C LEU A 56 18.80 23.41 -30.76
N PRO A 57 17.89 23.76 -31.70
CA PRO A 57 16.57 24.24 -31.33
C PRO A 57 15.76 23.14 -30.62
N GLU A 58 14.97 23.54 -29.62
CA GLU A 58 14.09 22.63 -28.90
C GLU A 58 13.14 21.89 -29.88
N PRO A 59 12.97 20.57 -29.72
CA PRO A 59 12.05 19.83 -30.58
C PRO A 59 10.62 20.32 -30.39
N THR A 60 9.89 20.50 -31.49
CA THR A 60 8.47 20.85 -31.44
C THR A 60 7.67 19.73 -30.82
N VAL A 61 7.02 19.99 -29.69
CA VAL A 61 6.17 19.01 -29.01
C VAL A 61 4.91 18.77 -29.85
N GLU A 62 4.81 17.59 -30.46
CA GLU A 62 3.60 17.18 -31.17
C GLU A 62 2.48 16.93 -30.17
N SER A 63 1.41 17.73 -30.27
CA SER A 63 0.21 17.50 -29.47
C SER A 63 -0.54 16.28 -30.03
N ILE A 64 -0.60 15.22 -29.23
CA ILE A 64 -1.38 14.01 -29.54
C ILE A 64 -2.86 14.41 -29.67
N THR A 65 -3.35 14.53 -30.90
CA THR A 65 -4.71 15.03 -31.21
C THR A 65 -5.81 13.98 -31.08
N TYR A 66 -5.52 12.77 -30.59
CA TYR A 66 -6.58 11.77 -30.43
C TYR A 66 -7.29 11.91 -29.08
N GLN A 67 -8.61 12.06 -29.13
CA GLN A 67 -9.46 11.96 -27.95
C GLN A 67 -9.53 10.48 -27.53
N ARG A 68 -8.89 10.13 -26.41
CA ARG A 68 -9.09 8.82 -25.77
C ARG A 68 -10.57 8.66 -25.44
N ARG A 69 -11.25 7.73 -26.12
CA ARG A 69 -12.61 7.34 -25.75
C ARG A 69 -12.60 6.80 -24.32
N ARG A 70 -13.47 7.33 -23.47
CA ARG A 70 -13.64 6.84 -22.11
C ARG A 70 -14.15 5.40 -22.16
N LYS A 71 -13.48 4.50 -21.45
CA LYS A 71 -13.96 3.11 -21.31
C LYS A 71 -15.36 3.13 -20.69
N LYS A 72 -16.30 2.42 -21.32
CA LYS A 72 -17.66 2.25 -20.79
C LYS A 72 -17.60 1.32 -19.56
N ARG A 73 -18.51 1.51 -18.61
CA ARG A 73 -18.74 0.55 -17.52
C ARG A 73 -19.08 -0.81 -18.14
N GLY A 74 -18.52 -1.92 -17.63
CA GLY A 74 -18.71 -3.25 -18.21
C GLY A 74 -17.64 -3.69 -19.22
N HIS A 75 -16.72 -2.80 -19.62
CA HIS A 75 -15.71 -3.15 -20.62
C HIS A 75 -14.71 -4.22 -20.13
N ARG A 76 -14.37 -4.21 -18.84
CA ARG A 76 -13.44 -5.21 -18.29
C ARG A 76 -14.11 -6.57 -18.24
N GLU A 77 -15.35 -6.62 -17.77
CA GLU A 77 -16.17 -7.81 -17.67
C GLU A 77 -16.37 -8.46 -19.05
N ALA A 78 -16.73 -7.68 -20.06
CA ALA A 78 -16.87 -8.17 -21.45
C ALA A 78 -15.56 -8.70 -22.05
N MET A 79 -14.41 -8.13 -21.66
CA MET A 79 -13.10 -8.61 -22.12
C MET A 79 -12.70 -9.94 -21.45
N LEU A 80 -13.27 -10.24 -20.29
CA LEU A 80 -12.93 -11.42 -19.47
C LEU A 80 -13.92 -12.59 -19.60
N GLU A 81 -15.05 -12.39 -20.29
CA GLU A 81 -16.16 -13.36 -20.35
C GLU A 81 -15.80 -14.73 -20.94
N ASN A 82 -14.83 -14.77 -21.87
CA ASN A 82 -14.43 -16.00 -22.56
C ASN A 82 -13.17 -16.67 -21.97
N LEU A 83 -12.64 -16.16 -20.86
CA LEU A 83 -11.46 -16.75 -20.21
C LEU A 83 -11.89 -17.80 -19.18
N PRO A 84 -11.15 -18.91 -19.02
CA PRO A 84 -11.42 -19.88 -17.98
C PRO A 84 -11.25 -19.23 -16.59
N VAL A 85 -12.19 -19.51 -15.69
CA VAL A 85 -12.19 -18.99 -14.31
C VAL A 85 -11.94 -20.14 -13.35
N GLU A 86 -10.87 -20.05 -12.57
CA GLU A 86 -10.56 -20.98 -11.49
C GLU A 86 -10.82 -20.28 -10.15
N THR A 87 -11.72 -20.84 -9.33
CA THR A 87 -12.05 -20.31 -8.00
C THR A 87 -11.33 -21.13 -6.94
N VAL A 88 -10.45 -20.51 -6.17
CA VAL A 88 -9.77 -21.12 -5.02
C VAL A 88 -10.36 -20.53 -3.73
N GLU A 89 -11.00 -21.38 -2.93
CA GLU A 89 -11.52 -21.01 -1.62
C GLU A 89 -10.51 -21.36 -0.52
N TYR A 90 -10.12 -20.36 0.27
CA TYR A 90 -9.24 -20.54 1.42
C TYR A 90 -10.08 -20.62 2.70
N ARG A 91 -10.42 -21.84 3.10
CA ARG A 91 -11.12 -22.10 4.38
C ARG A 91 -10.17 -22.77 5.36
N LEU A 92 -10.33 -22.42 6.64
CA LEU A 92 -9.67 -23.14 7.74
C LEU A 92 -10.19 -24.59 7.78
N SER A 93 -9.32 -25.52 8.15
CA SER A 93 -9.75 -26.90 8.39
C SER A 93 -10.72 -26.99 9.58
N ASP A 94 -11.55 -28.03 9.63
CA ASP A 94 -12.57 -28.19 10.68
C ASP A 94 -11.97 -28.16 12.10
N GLU A 95 -10.73 -28.63 12.24
CA GLU A 95 -9.96 -28.65 13.50
C GLU A 95 -9.54 -27.25 13.94
N GLU A 96 -9.34 -26.33 13.00
CA GLU A 96 -8.90 -24.94 13.22
C GLU A 96 -10.07 -23.96 13.33
N GLN A 97 -11.30 -24.40 13.05
CA GLN A 97 -12.53 -23.61 13.17
C GLN A 97 -13.06 -23.50 14.62
N VAL A 98 -12.16 -23.59 15.61
CA VAL A 98 -12.48 -23.47 17.03
C VAL A 98 -11.80 -22.24 17.63
N CYS A 99 -12.58 -21.41 18.31
CA CYS A 99 -12.08 -20.20 18.96
C CYS A 99 -11.18 -20.55 20.15
N SER A 100 -9.93 -20.06 20.13
CA SER A 100 -8.95 -20.27 21.20
C SER A 100 -9.30 -19.61 22.54
N CYS A 101 -10.20 -18.62 22.55
CA CYS A 101 -10.63 -17.90 23.76
C CYS A 101 -11.82 -18.57 24.48
N CYS A 102 -12.76 -19.17 23.74
CA CYS A 102 -14.02 -19.67 24.31
C CYS A 102 -14.40 -21.09 23.88
N GLY A 103 -13.64 -21.73 22.99
CA GLY A 103 -13.91 -23.08 22.48
C GLY A 103 -15.15 -23.19 21.58
N GLY A 104 -15.81 -22.08 21.26
CA GLY A 104 -16.94 -22.05 20.34
C GLY A 104 -16.52 -22.13 18.88
N THR A 105 -17.47 -22.47 18.00
CA THR A 105 -17.26 -22.47 16.54
C THR A 105 -16.97 -21.06 16.02
N LEU A 106 -15.93 -20.92 15.20
CA LEU A 106 -15.60 -19.65 14.52
C LEU A 106 -16.73 -19.24 13.56
N HIS A 107 -17.10 -17.96 13.56
CA HIS A 107 -18.09 -17.40 12.65
C HIS A 107 -17.41 -16.60 11.53
N GLU A 108 -17.85 -16.80 10.29
CA GLU A 108 -17.36 -16.05 9.13
C GLU A 108 -17.84 -14.59 9.19
N MET A 109 -16.91 -13.64 9.32
CA MET A 109 -17.25 -12.21 9.45
C MET A 109 -17.24 -11.46 8.11
N SER A 110 -16.19 -11.61 7.31
CA SER A 110 -16.02 -10.89 6.04
C SER A 110 -15.19 -11.68 5.05
N THR A 111 -15.61 -11.74 3.80
CA THR A 111 -14.90 -12.40 2.71
C THR A 111 -14.18 -11.37 1.83
N GLU A 112 -12.88 -11.55 1.59
CA GLU A 112 -12.13 -10.77 0.60
C GLU A 112 -12.01 -11.59 -0.69
N VAL A 113 -12.50 -11.05 -1.81
CA VAL A 113 -12.44 -11.69 -3.13
C VAL A 113 -11.49 -10.91 -4.02
N ARG A 114 -10.52 -11.62 -4.62
CA ARG A 114 -9.56 -11.06 -5.58
C ARG A 114 -9.63 -11.81 -6.90
N GLN A 115 -9.46 -11.09 -8.00
CA GLN A 115 -9.43 -11.65 -9.35
C GLN A 115 -8.07 -11.36 -9.99
N GLU A 116 -7.36 -12.41 -10.38
CA GLU A 116 -6.02 -12.34 -10.98
C GLU A 116 -6.04 -12.94 -12.40
N LEU A 117 -5.17 -12.42 -13.27
CA LEU A 117 -5.02 -12.90 -14.65
C LEU A 117 -3.69 -13.61 -14.80
N VAL A 118 -3.72 -14.87 -15.19
CA VAL A 118 -2.52 -15.64 -15.54
C VAL A 118 -2.12 -15.28 -16.97
N TYR A 119 -0.92 -14.74 -17.15
CA TYR A 119 -0.36 -14.42 -18.46
C TYR A 119 0.57 -15.54 -18.92
N ILE A 120 0.26 -16.12 -20.08
CA ILE A 120 1.11 -17.11 -20.75
C ILE A 120 1.76 -16.41 -21.95
N PRO A 121 3.09 -16.18 -21.95
CA PRO A 121 3.78 -15.58 -23.09
C PRO A 121 3.70 -16.50 -24.31
N ALA A 122 3.69 -15.90 -25.51
CA ALA A 122 3.80 -16.64 -26.76
C ALA A 122 5.22 -17.20 -26.92
N GLU A 123 5.33 -18.41 -27.48
CA GLU A 123 6.60 -19.03 -27.91
C GLU A 123 7.18 -18.36 -29.17
#